data_AF-A0A7X8RCS6-F1
#
_entry.id   AF-A0A7X8RCS6-F1
#
_cell.length_a   1.000
_cell.length_b   1.000
_cell.length_c   1.000
_cell.angle_alpha   90.00
_cell.angle_beta   90.00
_cell.angle_gamma   90.00
#
_symmetry.space_group_name_H-M   'P 1'
#
loop_
_entity.id
_entity.type
_entity.pdbx_description
1 polymer ?
#
loop_
_entity_poly.entity_id
_entity_poly.type
_entity_poly.pdbx_seq_one_letter_code
_entity_poly.pdbx_strand_id
1 'polypeptide(L)'
;MTKTTSIFARVEPEIKQQAEVVLKQLGIPMSSAINIFLRQVVLQNGLPFEVKINGNRPLSYEDLTAEEFNGEIEKGFKDLNEGRVVAADRVAERVKREYGDEL
;
A
#
# COMPACT_ATOMS: atom_id res chain seq x y z
N MET A 1 13.72 -3.12 -36.19
CA MET A 1 14.39 -4.18 -35.41
C MET A 1 14.17 -3.91 -33.93
N THR A 2 13.18 -4.54 -33.30
CA THR A 2 13.00 -4.46 -31.83
C THR A 2 14.12 -5.25 -31.18
N LYS A 3 15.07 -4.56 -30.54
CA LYS A 3 16.12 -5.22 -29.76
C LYS A 3 15.47 -5.89 -28.55
N THR A 4 15.45 -7.21 -28.53
CA THR A 4 14.98 -8.01 -27.40
C THR A 4 16.17 -8.43 -26.55
N THR A 5 16.08 -8.22 -25.24
CA THR A 5 17.07 -8.66 -24.25
C THR A 5 16.43 -9.67 -23.31
N SER A 6 17.18 -10.71 -22.94
CA SER A 6 16.75 -11.72 -21.97
C SER A 6 16.93 -11.19 -20.54
N ILE A 7 15.94 -11.45 -19.68
CA ILE A 7 15.97 -11.10 -18.25
C ILE A 7 16.06 -12.38 -17.44
N PHE A 8 17.07 -12.46 -16.56
CA PHE A 8 17.23 -13.56 -15.61
C PHE A 8 17.07 -13.01 -14.19
N ALA A 9 16.11 -13.55 -13.44
CA ALA A 9 15.88 -13.18 -12.05
C ALA A 9 15.86 -14.46 -11.19
N ARG A 10 16.47 -14.39 -10.01
CA ARG A 10 16.32 -15.43 -8.99
C ARG A 10 15.01 -15.18 -8.25
N VAL A 11 14.18 -16.19 -8.17
CA VAL A 11 12.87 -16.15 -7.50
C VAL A 11 12.71 -17.45 -6.73
N GLU A 12 12.09 -17.38 -5.56
CA GLU A 12 11.74 -18.56 -4.78
C GLU A 12 10.76 -19.46 -5.58
N PRO A 13 10.96 -20.79 -5.57
CA PRO A 13 10.11 -21.71 -6.34
C PRO A 13 8.63 -21.62 -5.98
N GLU A 14 8.32 -21.45 -4.69
CA GLU A 14 6.95 -21.36 -4.18
C GLU A 14 6.25 -20.08 -4.69
N ILE A 15 6.92 -18.93 -4.58
CA ILE A 15 6.41 -17.65 -5.09
C ILE A 15 6.20 -17.72 -6.61
N LYS A 16 7.13 -18.34 -7.34
CA LYS A 16 6.98 -18.53 -8.78
C LYS A 16 5.72 -19.33 -9.13
N GLN A 17 5.49 -20.45 -8.44
CA GLN A 17 4.33 -21.30 -8.68
C GLN A 17 3.02 -20.57 -8.36
N GLN A 18 2.97 -19.85 -7.24
CA GLN A 18 1.80 -19.05 -6.85
C GLN A 18 1.48 -17.98 -7.89
N ALA A 19 2.50 -17.22 -8.32
CA ALA A 19 2.34 -16.19 -9.34
C ALA A 19 1.85 -16.79 -10.67
N GLU A 20 2.38 -17.95 -11.08
CA GLU A 20 2.00 -18.63 -12.32
C GLU A 20 0.53 -19.09 -12.30
N VAL A 21 0.02 -19.57 -11.16
CA VAL A 21 -1.40 -19.91 -10.99
C VAL A 21 -2.29 -18.68 -11.18
N VAL A 22 -1.97 -17.57 -10.52
CA VAL A 22 -2.74 -16.31 -10.62
C VAL A 22 -2.72 -15.76 -12.04
N LEU A 23 -1.53 -15.69 -12.65
CA LEU A 23 -1.38 -15.17 -14.01
C LEU A 23 -2.08 -16.04 -15.05
N LYS A 24 -2.10 -17.36 -14.86
CA LYS A 24 -2.83 -18.30 -15.72
C LYS A 24 -4.34 -18.08 -15.64
N GLN A 25 -4.89 -17.79 -14.46
CA GLN A 25 -6.32 -17.43 -14.33
C GLN A 25 -6.65 -16.13 -15.08
N LEU A 26 -5.72 -15.20 -15.15
CA LEU A 26 -5.84 -13.96 -15.93
C LEU A 26 -5.57 -14.15 -17.44
N GLY A 27 -5.14 -15.35 -17.87
CA GLY A 27 -4.75 -15.62 -19.26
C GLY A 27 -3.44 -14.94 -19.67
N ILE A 28 -2.62 -14.52 -18.71
CA ILE A 28 -1.37 -13.77 -18.95
C ILE A 28 -0.18 -14.71 -18.73
N PRO A 29 0.72 -14.90 -19.71
CA PRO A 29 1.94 -15.66 -19.48
C PRO A 29 2.95 -14.85 -18.66
N MET A 30 3.80 -15.55 -17.89
CA MET A 30 4.77 -14.94 -16.97
C MET A 30 5.66 -13.87 -17.63
N SER A 31 6.14 -14.12 -18.84
CA SER A 31 6.97 -13.17 -19.60
C SER A 31 6.21 -11.89 -19.98
N SER A 32 4.93 -11.99 -20.30
CA SER A 32 4.09 -10.82 -20.58
C SER A 32 3.84 -10.01 -19.31
N ALA A 33 3.62 -10.66 -18.16
CA ALA A 33 3.48 -9.97 -16.88
C ALA A 33 4.73 -9.15 -16.52
N ILE A 34 5.93 -9.72 -16.72
CA ILE A 34 7.20 -9.01 -16.53
C ILE A 34 7.31 -7.80 -17.48
N ASN A 35 6.93 -7.96 -18.74
CA ASN A 35 6.92 -6.85 -19.70
C ASN A 35 5.94 -5.73 -19.30
N ILE A 36 4.75 -6.08 -18.80
CA ILE A 36 3.76 -5.11 -18.32
C ILE A 36 4.33 -4.35 -17.11
N PHE A 37 4.94 -5.07 -16.16
CA PHE A 37 5.58 -4.47 -15.00
C PHE A 37 6.64 -3.44 -15.41
N LEU A 38 7.56 -3.81 -16.31
CA LEU A 38 8.61 -2.88 -16.79
C LEU A 38 8.04 -1.65 -17.50
N ARG A 39 6.97 -1.82 -18.28
CA ARG A 39 6.28 -0.70 -18.93
C ARG A 39 5.65 0.24 -17.91
N GLN A 40 5.06 -0.29 -16.84
CA GLN A 40 4.49 0.54 -15.77
C GLN A 40 5.58 1.31 -15.02
N VAL A 41 6.73 0.68 -14.76
CA VAL A 41 7.88 1.37 -14.16
C VAL A 41 8.33 2.57 -15.00
N VAL A 42 8.44 2.38 -16.32
CA VAL A 42 8.81 3.46 -17.24
C VAL A 42 7.74 4.55 -17.30
N LEU A 43 6.46 4.17 -17.34
CA LEU A 43 5.35 5.12 -17.44
C LEU A 43 5.23 6.00 -16.20
N GLN A 44 5.44 5.43 -15.02
CA GLN A 44 5.30 6.14 -13.75
C GLN A 44 6.61 6.82 -13.28
N ASN A 45 7.73 6.59 -13.99
CA ASN A 45 9.07 6.96 -13.51
C ASN A 45 9.32 6.52 -12.05
N GLY A 46 8.82 5.34 -11.69
CA GLY A 46 8.74 4.87 -10.31
C GLY A 46 8.25 3.43 -10.22
N LEU A 47 8.02 2.93 -9.01
CA LEU A 47 7.44 1.59 -8.84
C LEU A 47 5.93 1.63 -9.10
N PRO A 48 5.38 0.62 -9.79
CA PRO A 48 3.98 0.60 -10.23
C PRO A 48 3.00 0.22 -9.12
N PHE A 49 3.49 0.21 -7.90
CA PHE A 49 2.78 -0.02 -6.67
C PHE A 49 3.41 0.88 -5.61
N GLU A 50 2.60 1.22 -4.62
CA GLU A 50 3.03 2.06 -3.51
C GLU A 50 4.02 1.29 -2.62
N VAL A 51 5.23 1.84 -2.44
CA VAL A 51 6.23 1.24 -1.55
C VAL A 51 5.95 1.71 -0.13
N LYS A 52 5.04 1.01 0.53
CA LYS A 52 4.77 1.22 1.95
C LYS A 52 5.64 0.27 2.77
N ILE A 53 6.53 0.83 3.59
CA ILE A 53 6.98 0.11 4.78
C ILE A 53 5.79 0.20 5.72
N ASN A 54 4.96 -0.85 5.75
CA ASN A 54 3.95 -1.00 6.81
C ASN A 54 4.67 -1.30 8.12
N GLY A 55 5.48 -0.35 8.59
CA GLY A 55 5.72 -0.22 10.02
C GLY A 55 4.37 0.08 10.61
N ASN A 56 4.02 -0.63 11.67
CA ASN A 56 2.80 -0.44 12.41
C ASN A 56 2.85 0.91 13.15
N ARG A 57 2.93 2.01 12.40
CA ARG A 57 3.01 3.38 12.91
C ARG A 57 1.71 4.08 12.60
N PRO A 58 1.13 4.81 13.56
CA PRO A 58 -0.01 5.68 13.27
C PRO A 58 0.42 6.74 12.25
N LEU A 59 -0.51 7.11 11.37
CA LEU A 59 -0.33 8.19 10.41
C LEU A 59 0.12 9.46 11.16
N SER A 60 1.29 9.99 10.80
CA SER A 60 1.77 11.24 11.38
C SER A 60 1.14 12.42 10.64
N TYR A 61 0.98 13.55 11.35
CA TYR A 61 0.59 14.82 10.72
C TYR A 61 1.55 15.21 9.58
N GLU A 62 2.83 14.85 9.71
CA GLU A 62 3.87 15.15 8.73
C GLU A 62 3.68 14.41 7.39
N ASP A 63 2.88 13.34 7.38
CA ASP A 63 2.62 12.52 6.19
C ASP A 63 1.38 12.99 5.41
N LEU A 64 0.62 13.97 5.94
CA LEU A 64 -0.63 14.46 5.33
C LEU A 64 -0.43 15.76 4.58
N THR A 65 -1.09 15.91 3.43
CA THR A 65 -1.24 17.20 2.77
C THR A 65 -2.23 18.09 3.52
N ALA A 66 -2.16 19.41 3.32
CA ALA A 66 -3.06 20.36 3.97
C ALA A 66 -4.55 20.11 3.64
N GLU A 67 -4.84 19.59 2.44
CA GLU A 67 -6.21 19.25 2.03
C GLU A 67 -6.74 18.00 2.75
N GLU A 68 -5.92 16.97 2.87
CA GLU A 68 -6.27 15.74 3.59
C GLU A 68 -6.47 16.01 5.08
N PHE A 69 -5.59 16.81 5.69
CA PHE A 69 -5.73 17.23 7.07
C PHE A 69 -7.04 17.99 7.31
N ASN A 70 -7.36 18.98 6.46
CA ASN A 70 -8.59 19.75 6.61
C ASN A 70 -9.84 18.87 6.47
N GLY A 71 -9.81 17.88 5.57
CA GLY A 71 -10.88 16.90 5.42
C GLY A 71 -11.07 16.01 6.66
N GLU A 72 -9.99 15.55 7.29
CA GLU A 72 -10.08 14.77 8.54
C GLU A 72 -10.58 15.61 9.73
N ILE A 73 -10.19 16.89 9.81
CA ILE A 73 -10.69 17.82 10.83
C ILE A 73 -12.19 18.07 10.65
N GLU A 74 -12.67 18.25 9.42
CA GLU A 74 -14.10 18.44 9.13
C GLU A 74 -14.93 17.20 9.53
N LYS A 75 -14.42 15.99 9.26
CA LYS A 75 -15.04 14.75 9.74
C LYS A 75 -15.10 14.70 11.27
N GLY A 76 -14.03 15.09 11.96
CA GLY A 76 -13.99 15.17 13.42
C GLY A 76 -15.03 16.15 14.00
N PHE A 77 -15.18 17.32 13.39
CA PHE A 77 -16.23 18.28 13.77
C PHE A 77 -17.64 17.71 13.59
N LYS A 78 -17.87 16.98 12.50
CA LYS A 78 -19.14 16.29 12.25
C LYS A 78 -19.43 15.21 13.29
N ASP A 79 -18.43 14.40 13.64
CA ASP A 79 -18.55 13.37 14.66
C ASP A 79 -18.84 13.96 16.06
N LEU A 80 -18.21 15.08 16.40
CA LEU A 80 -18.50 15.84 17.63
C LEU A 80 -19.95 16.33 17.66
N ASN A 81 -20.43 16.91 16.56
CA ASN A 81 -21.79 17.42 16.46
C ASN A 81 -22.85 16.30 16.49
N GLU A 82 -22.51 15.12 15.96
CA GLU A 82 -23.38 13.93 15.95
C GLU A 82 -23.22 13.08 17.22
N GLY A 83 -22.44 13.54 18.21
CA GLY A 83 -22.28 12.88 19.51
C GLY A 83 -21.48 11.57 19.47
N ARG A 84 -20.79 11.28 18.36
CA ARG A 84 -19.91 10.11 18.20
C ARG A 84 -18.55 10.35 18.86
N VAL A 85 -18.58 10.51 20.18
CA VAL A 85 -17.37 10.72 20.99
C VAL A 85 -17.00 9.45 21.74
N VAL A 86 -15.69 9.23 21.87
CA VAL A 86 -15.13 8.12 22.65
C VAL A 86 -14.24 8.71 23.74
N ALA A 87 -14.32 8.15 24.95
CA ALA A 87 -13.48 8.57 26.05
C ALA A 87 -11.99 8.37 25.71
N ALA A 88 -11.15 9.33 26.10
CA ALA A 88 -9.72 9.32 25.81
C ALA A 88 -9.03 8.02 26.24
N ASP A 89 -9.39 7.46 27.40
CA ASP A 89 -8.83 6.21 27.91
C ASP A 89 -9.08 5.02 26.98
N ARG A 90 -10.28 4.94 26.39
CA ARG A 90 -10.62 3.88 25.42
C ARG A 90 -9.88 4.04 24.10
N VAL A 91 -9.62 5.29 23.70
CA VAL A 91 -8.81 5.57 22.51
C VAL A 91 -7.36 5.15 22.76
N ALA A 92 -6.80 5.50 23.93
CA ALA A 92 -5.45 5.11 24.32
C ALA A 92 -5.27 3.58 24.36
N GLU A 93 -6.23 2.83 24.93
CA GLU A 93 -6.22 1.37 24.92
C GLU A 93 -6.31 0.78 23.50
N ARG A 94 -7.12 1.37 22.62
CA ARG A 94 -7.24 0.92 21.23
C ARG A 94 -5.95 1.14 20.45
N VAL A 95 -5.35 2.32 20.60
CA VAL A 95 -4.07 2.67 19.94
C VAL A 95 -2.96 1.75 20.41
N LYS A 96 -2.84 1.48 21.72
CA LYS A 96 -1.86 0.52 22.26
C LYS A 96 -2.06 -0.89 21.71
N ARG A 97 -3.30 -1.35 21.52
CA ARG A 97 -3.60 -2.67 20.96
C ARG A 97 -3.24 -2.76 19.47
N GLU A 98 -3.54 -1.72 18.70
CA GLU A 98 -3.34 -1.72 17.25
C GLU A 98 -1.88 -1.45 16.86
N TYR A 99 -1.17 -0.60 17.60
CA TYR A 99 0.17 -0.11 17.22
C TYR A 99 1.30 -0.57 18.16
N GLY A 100 0.99 -1.21 19.30
CA GLY A 100 1.97 -1.64 20.31
C GLY A 100 2.36 -0.52 21.29
N ASP A 101 3.20 -0.85 22.28
CA ASP A 101 3.67 0.11 23.31
C ASP A 101 4.80 1.04 22.81
N GLU A 102 5.19 0.95 21.53
CA GLU A 102 6.21 1.83 20.93
C GLU A 102 5.55 2.99 20.18
N LEU A 103 5.13 4.00 20.96
CA LEU A 103 4.94 5.37 20.50
C LEU A 103 5.84 6.30 21.32
#